data_AF-J3A9Q7-F1
#
_entry.id   AF-J3A9Q7-F1
#
_cell.length_a   1.000
_cell.length_b   1.000
_cell.length_c   1.000
_cell.angle_alpha   90.00
_cell.angle_beta   90.00
_cell.angle_gamma   90.00
#
_symmetry.space_group_name_H-M   'P 1'
#
loop_
_entity.id
_entity.type
_entity.pdbx_description
1 polymer ?
#
loop_
_entity_poly.entity_id
_entity_poly.type
_entity_poly.pdbx_seq_one_letter_code
_entity_poly.pdbx_strand_id
1 'polypeptide(L)'
;MHNVRKKDRGIGDQISATGGLLYLAGWVLTIVYNVPRNNRLADVVAGTAEGARVWHMYLDEWTSANSVRAVLSLLGTVGLGVGTAMNIFSKSR
;
A
#
# COMPACT_ATOMS: atom_id res chain seq x y z
N MET A 1 -25.78 -8.86 -25.80
CA MET A 1 -25.27 -9.58 -24.61
C MET A 1 -23.74 -9.74 -24.62
N HIS A 2 -23.12 -10.26 -25.69
CA HIS A 2 -21.67 -10.54 -25.72
C HIS A 2 -20.74 -9.32 -25.49
N ASN A 3 -21.00 -8.17 -26.12
CA ASN A 3 -20.14 -6.97 -26.00
C ASN A 3 -20.18 -6.32 -24.61
N VAL A 4 -21.32 -6.39 -23.92
CA VAL A 4 -21.45 -5.87 -22.54
C VAL A 4 -20.55 -6.67 -21.60
N ARG A 5 -20.57 -8.01 -21.73
CA ARG A 5 -19.74 -8.91 -20.92
C ARG A 5 -18.23 -8.70 -21.12
N LYS A 6 -17.79 -8.40 -22.35
CA LYS A 6 -16.38 -8.09 -22.65
C LYS A 6 -15.94 -6.76 -22.03
N LYS A 7 -16.83 -5.75 -22.04
CA LYS A 7 -16.58 -4.44 -21.42
C LYS A 7 -16.44 -4.55 -19.90
N ASP A 8 -17.33 -5.31 -19.23
CA ASP A 8 -17.30 -5.47 -17.77
C ASP A 8 -16.02 -6.16 -17.28
N ARG A 9 -15.53 -7.16 -18.03
CA ARG A 9 -14.22 -7.78 -17.77
C ARG A 9 -13.06 -6.82 -17.93
N GLY A 10 -13.07 -6.02 -19.01
CA GLY A 10 -12.01 -5.02 -19.23
C GLY A 10 -11.92 -4.00 -18.08
N ILE A 11 -13.06 -3.60 -17.52
CA ILE A 11 -13.11 -2.71 -16.35
C ILE A 11 -12.58 -3.43 -15.11
N GLY A 12 -12.99 -4.68 -14.85
CA GLY A 12 -12.50 -5.48 -13.73
C GLY A 12 -10.99 -5.68 -13.76
N ASP A 13 -10.43 -6.00 -14.94
CA ASP A 13 -8.99 -6.15 -15.15
C ASP A 13 -8.22 -4.85 -14.85
N GLN A 14 -8.73 -3.71 -15.32
CA GLN A 14 -8.12 -2.40 -15.06
C GLN A 14 -8.13 -2.04 -13.57
N ILE A 15 -9.25 -2.30 -12.89
CA ILE A 15 -9.39 -2.06 -11.44
C ILE A 15 -8.43 -2.96 -10.66
N SER A 16 -8.35 -4.26 -11.00
CA SER A 16 -7.44 -5.21 -10.37
C SER A 16 -5.98 -4.84 -10.56
N ALA A 17 -5.58 -4.47 -11.78
CA ALA A 17 -4.21 -4.07 -12.08
C ALA A 17 -3.81 -2.80 -11.31
N THR A 18 -4.69 -1.80 -11.28
CA THR A 18 -4.47 -0.57 -10.51
C THR A 18 -4.34 -0.87 -9.02
N GLY A 19 -5.21 -1.73 -8.47
CA GLY A 19 -5.11 -2.17 -7.08
C GLY A 19 -3.79 -2.87 -6.76
N GLY A 20 -3.36 -3.79 -7.62
CA GLY A 20 -2.06 -4.46 -7.48
C GLY A 20 -0.89 -3.47 -7.47
N LEU A 21 -0.89 -2.50 -8.38
CA LEU A 21 0.15 -1.46 -8.45
C LEU A 21 0.19 -0.59 -7.18
N LEU A 22 -0.96 -0.18 -6.65
CA LEU A 22 -1.04 0.59 -5.41
C LEU A 22 -0.47 -0.21 -4.22
N TYR A 23 -0.82 -1.49 -4.13
CA TYR A 23 -0.27 -2.37 -3.10
C TYR A 23 1.26 -2.49 -3.20
N LEU A 24 1.78 -2.73 -4.40
CA LEU A 24 3.22 -2.78 -4.65
C LEU A 24 3.91 -1.45 -4.34
N ALA A 25 3.28 -0.32 -4.65
CA ALA A 25 3.82 1.00 -4.31
C ALA A 25 3.97 1.17 -2.78
N GLY A 26 3.00 0.73 -1.99
CA GLY A 26 3.10 0.73 -0.52
C GLY A 26 4.21 -0.20 0.00
N TRP A 27 4.41 -1.34 -0.66
CA TRP A 27 5.52 -2.25 -0.35
C TRP A 27 6.89 -1.62 -0.70
N VAL A 28 7.02 -0.99 -1.87
CA VAL A 28 8.23 -0.26 -2.26
C VAL A 28 8.52 0.87 -1.28
N LEU A 29 7.51 1.63 -0.86
CA LEU A 29 7.67 2.67 0.18
C LEU A 29 8.24 2.09 1.48
N THR A 30 7.91 0.84 1.83
CA THR A 30 8.54 0.15 2.96
C THR A 30 10.04 -0.01 2.74
N ILE A 31 10.45 -0.51 1.58
CA ILE A 31 11.84 -0.82 1.27
C ILE A 31 12.68 0.44 1.15
N VAL A 32 12.22 1.45 0.41
CA VAL A 32 13.05 2.60 0.07
C VAL A 32 13.03 3.69 1.13
N TYR A 33 11.95 3.77 1.91
CA TYR A 33 11.78 4.82 2.92
C TYR A 33 11.86 4.27 4.35
N ASN A 34 11.01 3.30 4.71
CA ASN A 34 10.92 2.85 6.10
C ASN A 34 12.14 2.03 6.54
N VAL A 35 12.65 1.10 5.71
CA VAL A 35 13.78 0.22 6.08
C VAL A 35 15.06 1.00 6.36
N PRO A 36 15.56 1.88 5.46
CA PRO A 36 16.78 2.64 5.72
C PRO A 36 16.68 3.51 6.97
N ARG A 37 15.48 4.02 7.24
CA ARG A 37 15.21 4.87 8.38
C ARG A 37 15.21 4.08 9.69
N ASN A 38 14.56 2.92 9.70
CA ASN A 38 14.57 2.01 10.84
C ASN A 38 16.01 1.56 11.15
N ASN A 39 16.83 1.31 10.13
CA ASN A 39 18.24 0.99 10.33
C ASN A 39 19.00 2.13 11.01
N ARG A 40 18.80 3.40 10.60
CA ARG A 40 19.41 4.56 11.28
C ARG A 40 18.95 4.71 12.73
N LEU A 41 17.66 4.45 12.99
CA LEU A 41 17.12 4.53 14.35
C LEU A 41 17.65 3.39 15.24
N ALA A 42 18.01 2.24 14.67
CA ALA A 42 18.56 1.11 15.42
C ALA A 42 19.90 1.44 16.11
N ASP A 43 20.64 2.42 15.60
CA ASP A 43 21.91 2.89 16.17
C ASP A 43 21.71 3.86 17.37
N VAL A 44 20.48 4.27 17.65
CA VAL A 44 20.16 5.23 18.72
C VAL A 44 20.02 4.51 20.07
N VAL A 45 20.74 4.99 21.09
CA VAL A 45 20.68 4.42 22.45
C VAL A 45 19.36 4.77 23.13
N ALA A 46 18.49 3.77 23.29
CA ALA A 46 17.23 3.89 23.99
C ALA A 46 17.41 4.25 25.48
N GLY A 47 16.43 4.95 26.06
CA GLY A 47 16.43 5.33 27.48
C GLY A 47 17.30 6.53 27.84
N THR A 48 17.95 7.17 26.85
CA THR A 48 18.70 8.41 27.02
C THR A 48 17.87 9.63 26.62
N ALA A 49 18.19 10.80 27.18
CA ALA A 49 17.54 12.05 26.81
C ALA A 49 17.75 12.41 25.32
N GLU A 50 18.96 12.14 24.78
CA GLU A 50 19.24 12.37 23.35
C GLU A 50 18.45 11.40 22.47
N GLY A 51 18.37 10.12 22.84
CA GLY A 51 17.56 9.14 22.11
C GLY A 51 16.08 9.50 22.05
N ALA A 52 15.53 10.02 23.15
CA ALA A 52 14.16 10.53 23.19
C ALA A 52 13.98 11.74 22.24
N ARG A 53 14.95 12.65 22.19
CA ARG A 53 14.92 13.81 21.28
C ARG A 53 14.93 13.37 19.80
N VAL A 54 15.81 12.45 19.44
CA VAL A 54 15.88 11.88 18.09
C VAL A 54 14.58 11.16 17.72
N TRP A 55 14.02 10.39 18.65
CA TRP A 55 12.74 9.70 18.43
C TRP A 55 11.60 10.68 18.16
N HIS A 56 11.49 11.78 18.90
CA HIS A 56 10.44 12.78 18.68
C HIS A 56 10.49 13.39 17.28
N MET A 57 11.68 13.68 16.76
CA MET A 57 11.84 14.17 15.38
C MET A 57 11.49 13.09 14.35
N TYR A 58 11.85 11.84 14.62
CA TYR A 58 11.62 10.71 13.73
C TYR A 58 10.14 10.32 13.64
N LEU A 59 9.40 10.48 14.74
CA LEU A 59 8.05 9.96 14.91
C LEU A 59 7.06 10.52 13.89
N ASP A 60 7.14 11.82 13.60
CA ASP A 60 6.21 12.48 12.68
C ASP A 60 6.40 11.97 11.24
N GLU A 61 7.65 11.97 10.77
CA GLU A 61 8.01 11.49 9.43
C GLU A 61 7.68 9.99 9.27
N TRP A 62 7.95 9.18 10.30
CA TRP A 62 7.62 7.76 10.30
C TRP A 62 6.11 7.49 10.29
N THR A 63 5.35 8.25 11.08
CA THR A 63 3.88 8.12 11.14
C THR A 63 3.24 8.50 9.81
N SER A 64 3.72 9.58 9.19
CA SER A 64 3.25 10.03 7.88
C SER A 64 3.50 8.95 6.80
N ALA A 65 4.73 8.42 6.71
CA ALA A 65 5.06 7.39 5.74
C ALA A 65 4.28 6.07 5.96
N ASN A 66 4.03 5.69 7.22
CA ASN A 66 3.19 4.55 7.54
C ASN A 66 1.73 4.78 7.16
N SER A 67 1.20 5.99 7.36
CA SER A 67 -0.16 6.34 6.96
C SER A 67 -0.32 6.25 5.44
N VAL A 68 0.64 6.78 4.68
CA VAL A 68 0.66 6.64 3.20
C VAL A 68 0.69 5.17 2.81
N ARG A 69 1.57 4.37 3.42
CA ARG A 69 1.64 2.92 3.16
C ARG A 69 0.31 2.21 3.46
N ALA A 70 -0.35 2.55 4.56
CA ALA A 70 -1.62 1.96 4.94
C ALA A 70 -2.71 2.29 3.92
N VAL A 71 -2.81 3.55 3.50
CA VAL A 71 -3.76 3.99 2.46
C VAL A 71 -3.50 3.27 1.14
N LEU A 72 -2.24 3.21 0.68
CA LEU A 72 -1.86 2.49 -0.54
C LEU A 72 -2.23 1.01 -0.48
N SER A 73 -1.96 0.36 0.66
CA SER A 73 -2.27 -1.06 0.87
C SER A 73 -3.78 -1.32 0.90
N LEU A 74 -4.54 -0.42 1.55
CA LEU A 74 -5.99 -0.51 1.63
C LEU A 74 -6.64 -0.33 0.26
N LEU A 75 -6.31 0.74 -0.45
CA LEU A 75 -6.79 0.98 -1.81
C LEU A 75 -6.38 -0.15 -2.75
N GLY A 76 -5.15 -0.65 -2.59
CA GLY A 76 -4.66 -1.77 -3.38
C GLY A 76 -5.45 -3.05 -3.15
N THR A 77 -5.71 -3.39 -1.88
CA THR A 77 -6.51 -4.57 -1.50
C THR A 77 -7.94 -4.47 -2.01
N VAL A 78 -8.59 -3.30 -1.82
CA VAL A 78 -9.95 -3.06 -2.30
C VAL A 78 -10.02 -3.14 -3.82
N GLY A 79 -9.12 -2.46 -4.54
CA GLY A 79 -9.09 -2.50 -6.00
C GLY A 79 -8.86 -3.91 -6.53
N LEU A 80 -7.85 -4.61 -6.00
CA LEU A 80 -7.55 -5.98 -6.42
C LEU A 80 -8.74 -6.92 -6.16
N GLY A 81 -9.34 -6.85 -4.97
CA GLY A 81 -10.47 -7.68 -4.57
C GLY A 81 -11.73 -7.40 -5.38
N VAL A 82 -12.11 -6.13 -5.54
CA VAL A 82 -13.31 -5.72 -6.30
C VAL A 82 -13.17 -6.07 -7.77
N GLY A 83 -12.04 -5.74 -8.42
CA GLY A 83 -11.82 -6.07 -9.82
C GLY A 83 -11.86 -7.58 -10.07
N THR A 84 -11.27 -8.37 -9.16
CA THR A 84 -11.28 -9.84 -9.26
C THR A 84 -12.70 -10.39 -9.10
N ALA A 85 -13.46 -9.88 -8.13
CA ALA A 85 -14.85 -10.26 -7.93
C ALA A 85 -15.71 -9.94 -9.17
N MET A 86 -15.56 -8.74 -9.75
CA MET A 86 -16.26 -8.34 -10.98
C MET A 86 -15.97 -9.32 -12.13
N ASN A 87 -14.71 -9.72 -12.30
CA ASN A 87 -14.30 -10.67 -13.32
C ASN A 87 -14.92 -12.06 -13.12
N ILE A 88 -14.98 -12.53 -11.88
CA ILE A 88 -15.62 -13.82 -11.53
C ILE A 88 -17.12 -13.76 -11.84
N PHE A 89 -17.83 -12.73 -11.39
CA PHE A 89 -19.27 -12.61 -11.61
C PHE A 89 -19.64 -12.34 -13.08
N SER A 90 -18.75 -11.73 -13.86
CA SER A 90 -18.90 -11.61 -15.33
C SER A 90 -18.67 -12.93 -16.07
N LYS A 91 -18.04 -13.93 -15.43
CA LYS A 91 -17.91 -15.29 -15.96
C LYS A 91 -19.12 -16.16 -15.69
N SER A 92 -19.76 -15.98 -14.53
CA SER A 92 -20.91 -16.79 -14.09
C SER A 92 -22.26 -16.33 -14.65
N ARG A 93 -22.33 -15.18 -15.32
CA ARG A 93 -23.50 -14.67 -16.06
C ARG A 93 -23.32 -14.85 -17.57
#